data_AF-A0A4Q1FHR0-F1
#
_entry.id   AF-A0A4Q1FHR0-F1
#
_cell.length_a   1.000
_cell.length_b   1.000
_cell.length_c   1.000
_cell.angle_alpha   90.00
_cell.angle_beta   90.00
_cell.angle_gamma   90.00
#
_symmetry.space_group_name_H-M   'P 1'
#
loop_
_entity.id
_entity.type
_entity.pdbx_description
1 polymer ?
#
loop_
_entity_poly.entity_id
_entity_poly.type
_entity_poly.pdbx_seq_one_letter_code
_entity_poly.pdbx_strand_id
1 'polypeptide(L)'
;MDLYILIQLVLISGAATSAMTWFSYFMSKNYRKLYKEPVLLSSVLVQMNIDITNECKNNLGWFLHFVIGFLFVSVYHILWAEDILAVSPLSALILGVISGIIGIISWVFIFKITHYRPPLGFRDYYIQLFFAHIIFTMVATALYFLTLILLIVTKAYFTI
;
A
#
# COMPACT_ATOMS: atom_id res chain seq x y z
N MET A 1 -9.04 19.31 -0.94
CA MET A 1 -7.86 18.89 -0.14
C MET A 1 -6.81 19.99 -0.27
N ASP A 2 -6.33 20.52 0.86
CA ASP A 2 -5.26 21.52 0.87
C ASP A 2 -3.95 20.91 0.31
N LEU A 3 -3.10 21.72 -0.32
CA LEU A 3 -1.80 21.33 -0.84
C LEU A 3 -0.92 20.72 0.25
N TYR A 4 -0.97 21.26 1.48
CA TYR A 4 -0.25 20.71 2.62
C TYR A 4 -0.67 19.26 2.91
N ILE A 5 -1.98 19.01 2.97
CA ILE A 5 -2.54 17.67 3.21
C ILE A 5 -2.15 16.74 2.07
N LEU A 6 -2.24 17.19 0.81
CA LEU A 6 -1.83 16.38 -0.34
C LEU A 6 -0.38 15.91 -0.21
N ILE A 7 0.55 16.84 0.06
CA ILE A 7 1.97 16.52 0.22
C ILE A 7 2.17 15.53 1.39
N GLN A 8 1.49 15.76 2.51
CA GLN A 8 1.51 14.88 3.68
C GLN A 8 1.06 13.45 3.31
N LEU A 9 -0.06 13.29 2.61
CA LEU A 9 -0.57 11.98 2.21
C LEU A 9 0.36 11.28 1.20
N VAL A 10 0.97 12.03 0.28
CA VAL A 10 1.97 11.48 -0.66
C VAL A 10 3.18 10.92 0.10
N LEU A 11 3.70 11.66 1.08
CA LEU A 11 4.84 11.21 1.90
C LEU A 11 4.50 9.99 2.76
N ILE A 12 3.34 10.02 3.43
CA ILE A 12 2.86 8.90 4.25
C ILE A 12 2.65 7.66 3.40
N SER A 13 1.96 7.80 2.25
CA SER A 13 1.75 6.71 1.30
C SER A 13 3.06 6.15 0.77
N GLY A 14 4.00 7.01 0.35
CA GLY A 14 5.29 6.58 -0.15
C GLY A 14 6.07 5.75 0.87
N ALA A 15 6.13 6.23 2.12
CA ALA A 15 6.80 5.53 3.21
C ALA A 15 6.12 4.21 3.58
N ALA A 16 4.79 4.20 3.72
CA ALA A 16 4.03 2.99 4.04
C ALA A 16 4.12 1.93 2.94
N THR A 17 3.97 2.35 1.68
CA THR A 17 4.12 1.46 0.51
C THR A 17 5.53 0.88 0.43
N SER A 18 6.55 1.69 0.71
CA SER A 18 7.94 1.22 0.75
C SER A 18 8.16 0.21 1.87
N ALA A 19 7.60 0.43 3.06
CA ALA A 19 7.71 -0.49 4.20
C ALA A 19 7.08 -1.86 3.90
N MET A 20 5.86 -1.90 3.35
CA MET A 20 5.25 -3.18 2.97
C MET A 20 6.02 -3.87 1.83
N THR A 21 6.53 -3.10 0.87
CA THR A 21 7.32 -3.65 -0.23
C THR A 21 8.61 -4.25 0.28
N TRP A 22 9.28 -3.58 1.23
CA TRP A 22 10.48 -4.11 1.86
C TRP A 22 10.21 -5.42 2.59
N PHE A 23 9.09 -5.51 3.31
CA PHE A 23 8.63 -6.77 3.91
C PHE A 23 8.41 -7.87 2.85
N SER A 24 7.75 -7.55 1.74
CA SER A 24 7.54 -8.51 0.63
C SER A 24 8.85 -8.96 0.00
N TYR A 25 9.85 -8.08 -0.11
CA TYR A 25 11.20 -8.44 -0.56
C TYR A 25 11.95 -9.34 0.43
N PHE A 26 11.85 -9.05 1.72
CA PHE A 26 12.43 -9.88 2.77
C PHE A 26 11.84 -11.30 2.75
N MET A 27 10.51 -11.40 2.69
CA MET A 27 9.82 -12.68 2.57
C MET A 27 10.19 -13.39 1.26
N SER A 28 10.28 -12.65 0.15
CA SER A 28 10.65 -13.22 -1.15
C SER A 28 12.03 -13.89 -1.11
N LYS A 29 13.01 -13.26 -0.44
CA LYS A 29 14.36 -13.80 -0.27
C LYS A 29 14.38 -15.05 0.60
N ASN A 30 13.68 -15.04 1.73
CA ASN A 30 13.69 -16.14 2.70
C ASN A 30 12.98 -17.40 2.18
N TYR A 31 11.87 -17.22 1.46
CA TYR A 31 11.08 -18.34 0.95
C TYR A 31 11.35 -18.67 -0.52
N ARG A 32 12.27 -17.94 -1.19
CA ARG A 32 12.60 -18.06 -2.62
C ARG A 32 11.36 -18.01 -3.52
N LYS A 33 10.42 -17.10 -3.20
CA LYS A 33 9.11 -16.96 -3.83
C LYS A 33 8.89 -15.52 -4.31
N LEU A 34 8.17 -15.31 -5.41
CA LEU A 34 7.90 -13.96 -5.96
C LEU A 34 6.75 -13.26 -5.21
N TYR A 35 7.02 -12.69 -4.04
CA TYR A 35 6.03 -11.91 -3.28
C TYR A 35 5.98 -10.43 -3.65
N LYS A 36 6.80 -9.99 -4.61
CA LYS A 36 7.01 -8.58 -4.94
C LYS A 36 5.85 -8.05 -5.78
N GLU A 37 4.94 -7.32 -5.15
CA GLU A 37 3.73 -6.75 -5.74
C GLU A 37 3.98 -5.92 -7.01
N PRO A 38 4.95 -4.97 -7.04
CA PRO A 38 5.19 -4.18 -8.27
C PRO A 38 5.67 -5.06 -9.43
N VAL A 39 6.43 -6.12 -9.17
CA VAL A 39 6.91 -7.06 -10.20
C VAL A 39 5.78 -7.95 -10.72
N LEU A 40 4.86 -8.36 -9.84
CA LEU A 40 3.65 -9.07 -10.23
C LEU A 40 2.74 -8.20 -11.10
N LEU A 41 2.58 -6.91 -10.76
CA LEU A 41 1.83 -5.96 -11.59
C LEU A 41 2.46 -5.83 -12.98
N SER A 42 3.79 -5.72 -13.07
CA SER A 42 4.49 -5.71 -14.36
C SER A 42 4.27 -6.98 -15.17
N SER A 43 4.25 -8.15 -14.52
CA SER A 43 3.97 -9.43 -15.17
C SER A 43 2.54 -9.50 -15.71
N VAL A 44 1.58 -8.95 -14.96
CA VAL A 44 0.18 -8.81 -15.39
C VAL A 44 0.08 -7.89 -16.62
N LEU A 45 0.79 -6.76 -16.63
CA LEU A 45 0.83 -5.85 -17.79
C LEU A 45 1.46 -6.49 -19.03
N VAL A 46 2.44 -7.38 -18.86
CA VAL A 46 2.97 -8.21 -19.96
C VAL A 46 1.88 -9.12 -20.51
N GLN A 47 1.12 -9.78 -19.64
CA GLN A 47 0.06 -10.70 -20.04
C GLN A 47 -1.12 -10.02 -20.74
N MET A 48 -1.38 -8.74 -20.45
CA MET A 48 -2.42 -7.94 -21.10
C MET A 48 -2.07 -7.51 -22.54
N ASN A 49 -0.92 -7.93 -23.08
CA ASN A 49 -0.46 -7.63 -24.43
C ASN A 49 -0.45 -6.13 -24.79
N ILE A 50 -0.16 -5.28 -23.80
CA ILE A 50 0.00 -3.84 -24.01
C ILE A 50 1.28 -3.61 -24.83
N ASP A 51 1.17 -2.87 -25.94
CA ASP A 51 2.27 -2.60 -26.86
C ASP A 51 3.18 -1.47 -26.34
N ILE A 52 3.92 -1.78 -25.29
CA ILE A 52 4.96 -0.93 -24.71
C ILE A 52 6.17 -1.80 -24.32
N THR A 53 7.34 -1.16 -24.18
CA THR A 53 8.57 -1.86 -23.80
C THR A 53 8.44 -2.53 -22.43
N ASN A 54 9.17 -3.62 -22.20
CA ASN A 54 9.17 -4.32 -20.91
C ASN A 54 9.68 -3.43 -19.76
N GLU A 55 10.61 -2.51 -20.05
CA GLU A 55 11.06 -1.50 -19.09
C GLU A 55 9.91 -0.56 -18.68
N CYS A 56 9.11 -0.11 -19.66
CA CYS A 56 7.93 0.71 -19.38
C CYS A 56 6.89 -0.07 -18.54
N LYS A 57 6.66 -1.36 -18.82
CA LYS A 57 5.79 -2.23 -17.98
C LYS A 57 6.31 -2.38 -16.55
N ASN A 58 7.64 -2.48 -16.39
CA ASN A 58 8.27 -2.51 -15.08
C ASN A 58 8.01 -1.20 -14.31
N ASN A 59 8.33 -0.07 -14.92
CA ASN A 59 8.13 1.25 -14.33
C ASN A 59 6.63 1.51 -14.03
N LEU A 60 5.74 1.08 -14.91
CA LEU A 60 4.30 1.20 -14.72
C LEU A 60 3.80 0.32 -13.56
N GLY A 61 4.31 -0.89 -13.39
CA GLY A 61 3.97 -1.74 -12.24
C GLY A 61 4.35 -1.09 -10.90
N TRP A 62 5.54 -0.48 -10.84
CA TRP A 62 5.97 0.31 -9.68
C TRP A 62 5.10 1.55 -9.46
N PHE A 63 4.84 2.30 -10.53
CA PHE A 63 3.99 3.49 -10.46
C PHE A 63 2.59 3.16 -9.94
N LEU A 64 1.96 2.12 -10.51
CA LEU A 64 0.64 1.64 -10.09
C LEU A 64 0.63 1.22 -8.62
N HIS A 65 1.69 0.57 -8.14
CA HIS A 65 1.81 0.16 -6.73
C HIS A 65 1.76 1.36 -5.78
N PHE A 66 2.52 2.41 -6.06
CA PHE A 66 2.48 3.65 -5.26
C PHE A 66 1.17 4.43 -5.41
N VAL A 67 0.55 4.43 -6.58
CA VAL A 67 -0.78 5.01 -6.78
C VAL A 67 -1.83 4.27 -5.96
N ILE A 68 -1.84 2.94 -5.96
CA ILE A 68 -2.75 2.13 -5.14
C ILE A 68 -2.53 2.40 -3.65
N GLY A 69 -1.27 2.46 -3.20
CA GLY A 69 -0.93 2.86 -1.83
C GLY A 69 -1.50 4.24 -1.47
N PHE A 70 -1.39 5.20 -2.38
CA PHE A 70 -1.94 6.54 -2.17
C PHE A 70 -3.46 6.55 -2.06
N LEU A 71 -4.15 5.73 -2.85
CA LEU A 71 -5.61 5.58 -2.77
C LEU A 71 -6.03 5.01 -1.41
N PHE A 72 -5.34 3.98 -0.90
CA PHE A 72 -5.61 3.45 0.44
C PHE A 72 -5.42 4.51 1.53
N VAL A 73 -4.29 5.22 1.54
CA VAL A 73 -4.03 6.28 2.53
C VAL A 73 -5.04 7.42 2.43
N SER A 74 -5.49 7.77 1.22
CA SER A 74 -6.54 8.77 1.02
C SER A 74 -7.87 8.35 1.65
N VAL A 75 -8.26 7.08 1.51
CA VAL A 75 -9.44 6.54 2.17
C VAL A 75 -9.26 6.57 3.69
N TYR A 76 -8.10 6.18 4.22
CA TYR A 76 -7.84 6.27 5.66
C TYR A 76 -7.92 7.69 6.18
N HIS A 77 -7.38 8.66 5.43
CA HIS A 77 -7.48 10.07 5.78
C HIS A 77 -8.94 10.52 5.88
N ILE A 78 -9.80 10.15 4.94
CA ILE A 78 -11.24 10.46 5.01
C ILE A 78 -11.87 9.84 6.26
N LEU A 79 -11.58 8.56 6.56
CA LEU A 79 -12.11 7.90 7.76
C LEU A 79 -11.65 8.56 9.06
N TRP A 80 -10.42 9.07 9.11
CA TRP A 80 -9.90 9.79 10.26
C TRP A 80 -10.40 11.24 10.35
N ALA A 81 -10.57 11.91 9.21
CA ALA A 81 -11.02 13.31 9.16
C ALA A 81 -12.51 13.47 9.49
N GLU A 82 -13.32 12.46 9.16
CA GLU A 82 -14.75 12.40 9.46
C GLU A 82 -15.04 11.74 10.82
N ASP A 83 -14.01 11.52 11.65
CA ASP A 83 -14.10 10.87 12.98
C ASP A 83 -14.78 9.48 12.96
N ILE A 84 -14.83 8.81 11.80
CA ILE A 84 -15.39 7.45 11.64
C ILE A 84 -14.51 6.44 12.38
N LEU A 85 -13.19 6.63 12.34
CA LEU A 85 -12.22 5.86 13.10
C LEU A 85 -11.22 6.80 13.77
N ALA A 86 -10.85 6.51 15.02
CA ALA A 86 -9.77 7.23 15.68
C ALA A 86 -8.41 6.89 15.06
N VAL A 87 -7.45 7.81 15.09
CA VAL A 87 -6.04 7.51 14.75
C VAL A 87 -5.42 6.72 15.91
N SER A 88 -5.49 5.39 15.85
CA SER A 88 -5.06 4.50 16.93
C SER A 88 -4.48 3.17 16.42
N PRO A 89 -3.71 2.43 17.23
CA PRO A 89 -3.22 1.09 16.85
C PRO A 89 -4.35 0.10 16.54
N LEU A 90 -5.50 0.20 17.25
CA LEU A 90 -6.65 -0.65 16.98
C LEU A 90 -7.26 -0.36 15.60
N SER A 91 -7.44 0.92 15.27
CA SER A 91 -7.91 1.33 13.94
C SER A 91 -6.93 0.92 12.84
N ALA A 92 -5.62 1.02 13.09
CA ALA A 92 -4.60 0.56 12.15
C ALA A 92 -4.72 -0.94 11.87
N LEU A 93 -4.99 -1.75 12.89
CA LEU A 93 -5.20 -3.18 12.74
C LEU A 93 -6.49 -3.47 11.96
N ILE A 94 -7.61 -2.83 12.30
CA ILE A 94 -8.89 -2.98 11.60
C ILE A 94 -8.74 -2.62 10.11
N LEU A 95 -8.15 -1.47 9.81
CA LEU A 95 -7.88 -1.03 8.44
C LEU A 95 -6.90 -1.97 7.73
N GLY A 96 -5.91 -2.51 8.44
CA GLY A 96 -4.95 -3.47 7.90
C GLY A 96 -5.62 -4.78 7.49
N VAL A 97 -6.53 -5.30 8.32
CA VAL A 97 -7.32 -6.49 8.00
C VAL A 97 -8.22 -6.23 6.79
N ILE A 98 -8.97 -5.12 6.79
CA ILE A 98 -9.89 -4.79 5.70
C ILE A 98 -9.13 -4.60 4.38
N SER A 99 -8.06 -3.80 4.39
CA SER A 99 -7.25 -3.56 3.19
C SER A 99 -6.51 -4.80 2.72
N GLY A 100 -6.04 -5.66 3.63
CA GLY A 100 -5.48 -6.96 3.30
C GLY A 100 -6.48 -7.88 2.60
N ILE A 101 -7.72 -7.94 3.08
CA ILE A 101 -8.80 -8.69 2.42
C ILE A 101 -9.11 -8.11 1.04
N ILE A 102 -9.24 -6.78 0.93
CA ILE A 102 -9.46 -6.10 -0.35
C ILE A 102 -8.31 -6.43 -1.32
N GLY A 103 -7.06 -6.33 -0.88
CA GLY A 103 -5.89 -6.66 -1.67
C GLY A 103 -5.91 -8.11 -2.18
N ILE A 104 -6.23 -9.08 -1.31
CA ILE A 104 -6.38 -10.49 -1.71
C ILE A 104 -7.44 -10.62 -2.80
N ILE A 105 -8.63 -10.05 -2.58
CA ILE A 105 -9.75 -10.12 -3.54
C ILE A 105 -9.33 -9.49 -4.88
N SER A 106 -8.70 -8.32 -4.87
CA SER A 106 -8.18 -7.66 -6.08
C SER A 106 -7.21 -8.56 -6.84
N TRP A 107 -6.26 -9.19 -6.16
CA TRP A 107 -5.32 -10.11 -6.82
C TRP A 107 -5.99 -11.37 -7.36
N VAL A 108 -6.98 -11.94 -6.65
CA VAL A 108 -7.79 -13.06 -7.16
C VAL A 108 -8.47 -12.67 -8.49
N PHE A 109 -9.08 -11.50 -8.56
CA PHE A 109 -9.71 -11.01 -9.79
C PHE A 109 -8.69 -10.76 -10.91
N ILE A 110 -7.58 -10.08 -10.61
CA ILE A 110 -6.52 -9.79 -11.59
C ILE A 110 -5.97 -11.08 -12.20
N PHE A 111 -5.64 -12.09 -11.39
CA PHE A 111 -5.13 -13.37 -11.88
C PHE A 111 -6.17 -14.13 -12.69
N LYS A 112 -7.46 -14.06 -12.30
CA LYS A 112 -8.55 -14.69 -13.06
C LYS A 112 -8.74 -14.05 -14.43
N ILE A 113 -8.76 -12.71 -14.50
CA ILE A 113 -8.99 -11.95 -15.73
C ILE A 113 -7.81 -12.08 -16.69
N THR A 114 -6.59 -12.01 -16.19
CA THR A 114 -5.38 -12.09 -17.04
C THR A 114 -4.97 -13.52 -17.36
N HIS A 115 -5.65 -14.52 -16.79
CA HIS A 115 -5.27 -15.93 -16.84
C HIS A 115 -3.83 -16.20 -16.40
N TYR A 116 -3.24 -15.26 -15.65
CA TYR A 116 -1.90 -15.39 -15.12
C TYR A 116 -1.93 -16.36 -13.95
N ARG A 117 -1.18 -17.45 -14.08
CA ARG A 117 -0.95 -18.40 -12.98
C ARG A 117 0.40 -18.05 -12.36
N PRO A 118 0.45 -17.31 -11.23
CA PRO A 118 1.70 -17.11 -10.55
C PRO A 118 2.33 -18.48 -10.24
N PRO A 119 3.65 -18.66 -10.37
CA PRO A 119 4.34 -19.91 -10.07
C PRO A 119 4.32 -20.31 -8.58
N LEU A 120 3.48 -19.65 -7.78
CA LEU A 120 3.35 -19.78 -6.33
C LEU A 120 2.10 -20.57 -5.99
N GLY A 121 2.13 -21.29 -4.87
CA GLY A 121 0.90 -21.65 -4.19
C GLY A 121 0.18 -20.37 -3.76
N PHE A 122 -1.00 -20.11 -4.33
CA PHE A 122 -1.83 -18.93 -4.04
C PHE A 122 -1.98 -18.64 -2.54
N ARG A 123 -2.04 -19.69 -1.71
CA ARG A 123 -2.18 -19.60 -0.26
C ARG A 123 -1.06 -18.80 0.42
N ASP A 124 0.21 -19.12 0.12
CA ASP A 124 1.33 -18.48 0.82
C ASP A 124 1.47 -17.02 0.40
N TYR A 125 1.17 -16.73 -0.87
CA TYR A 125 1.12 -15.36 -1.39
C TYR A 125 0.05 -14.54 -0.65
N TYR A 126 -1.17 -15.06 -0.52
CA TYR A 126 -2.25 -14.33 0.15
C TYR A 126 -2.01 -14.13 1.65
N ILE A 127 -1.42 -15.10 2.34
CA ILE A 127 -1.05 -14.94 3.76
C ILE A 127 -0.02 -13.83 3.91
N GLN A 128 1.04 -13.84 3.09
CA GLN A 128 2.06 -12.81 3.13
C GLN A 128 1.49 -11.43 2.78
N LEU A 129 0.67 -11.33 1.73
CA LEU A 129 0.03 -10.10 1.30
C LEU A 129 -0.86 -9.49 2.40
N PHE A 130 -1.56 -10.33 3.16
CA PHE A 130 -2.36 -9.90 4.31
C PHE A 130 -1.50 -9.21 5.37
N PHE A 131 -0.38 -9.83 5.75
CA PHE A 131 0.55 -9.23 6.72
C PHE A 131 1.24 -7.98 6.17
N ALA A 132 1.52 -7.93 4.85
CA ALA A 132 2.07 -6.74 4.20
C ALA A 132 1.13 -5.54 4.36
N HIS A 133 -0.19 -5.74 4.25
CA HIS A 133 -1.19 -4.69 4.46
C HIS A 133 -1.31 -4.27 5.93
N ILE A 134 -1.13 -5.18 6.89
CA ILE A 134 -1.05 -4.80 8.31
C ILE A 134 0.17 -3.91 8.55
N ILE A 135 1.34 -4.24 7.99
CA ILE A 135 2.54 -3.41 8.10
C ILE A 135 2.30 -2.04 7.46
N PHE A 136 1.71 -2.02 6.27
CA PHE A 136 1.34 -0.81 5.56
C PHE A 136 0.47 0.12 6.42
N THR A 137 -0.62 -0.37 7.01
CA THR A 137 -1.53 0.46 7.80
C THR A 137 -0.93 0.89 9.12
N MET A 138 -0.12 0.05 9.76
CA MET A 138 0.60 0.42 10.98
C MET A 138 1.56 1.58 10.73
N VAL A 139 2.36 1.50 9.66
CA VAL A 139 3.29 2.58 9.27
C VAL A 139 2.53 3.84 8.87
N ALA A 140 1.48 3.71 8.05
CA ALA A 140 0.66 4.85 7.63
C ALA A 140 0.03 5.58 8.83
N THR A 141 -0.56 4.82 9.77
CA THR A 141 -1.19 5.38 10.96
C THR A 141 -0.17 6.04 11.89
N ALA A 142 1.00 5.42 12.09
CA ALA A 142 2.06 5.98 12.92
C ALA A 142 2.58 7.31 12.35
N LEU A 143 2.83 7.38 11.04
CA LEU A 143 3.27 8.61 10.38
C LEU A 143 2.18 9.68 10.39
N TYR A 144 0.92 9.30 10.17
CA TYR A 144 -0.21 10.23 10.27
C TYR A 144 -0.31 10.83 11.68
N PHE A 145 -0.22 9.99 12.72
CA PHE A 145 -0.21 10.45 14.10
C PHE A 145 0.96 11.40 14.40
N LEU A 146 2.17 11.09 13.92
CA LEU A 146 3.34 11.96 14.07
C LEU A 146 3.10 13.32 13.40
N THR A 147 2.52 13.36 12.20
CA THR A 147 2.22 14.61 11.51
C THR A 147 1.17 15.45 12.23
N LEU A 148 0.19 14.83 12.89
CA LEU A 148 -0.76 15.55 13.74
C LEU A 148 -0.07 16.19 14.94
N ILE A 149 0.82 15.46 15.62
CA ILE A 149 1.61 16.00 16.73
C ILE A 149 2.45 17.18 16.26
N LEU A 150 3.17 17.04 15.15
CA LEU A 150 4.00 18.10 14.60
C LEU A 150 3.17 19.36 14.29
N LEU A 151 1.98 19.20 13.71
CA LEU A 151 1.08 20.32 13.44
C LEU A 151 0.63 21.02 14.71
N ILE A 152 0.24 20.27 15.75
CA ILE A 152 -0.19 20.83 17.05
C ILE A 152 0.97 21.60 17.70
N VAL A 153 2.17 21.01 17.75
CA VAL A 153 3.37 21.65 18.33
C VAL A 153 3.74 22.90 17.54
N THR A 154 3.70 22.84 16.20
CA THR A 154 4.03 24.00 15.37
C THR A 154 3.06 25.15 15.63
N LYS A 155 1.76 24.85 15.72
CA LYS A 155 0.73 25.85 16.06
C LYS A 155 0.90 26.40 17.49
N ALA A 156 1.35 25.59 18.44
CA ALA A 156 1.53 26.04 19.82
C ALA A 156 2.72 27.00 20.00
N TYR A 157 3.80 26.85 19.21
CA TYR A 157 5.07 27.58 19.43
C TYR A 157 5.43 28.60 18.34
N PHE A 158 4.86 28.50 17.14
CA PHE A 158 5.29 29.33 15.99
C PHE A 158 4.16 30.14 15.33
N THR A 159 2.93 30.07 15.83
CA THR A 159 1.86 30.98 15.37
C THR A 159 1.95 32.29 16.16
N ILE A 160 2.47 33.35 15.52
CA ILE A 160 2.35 34.76 15.91
C ILE A 160 1.15 35.35 15.15
#